data_AF-A0A5P1EY94-F1
#
_entry.id   AF-A0A5P1EY94-F1
#
_cell.length_a   1.000
_cell.length_b   1.000
_cell.length_c   1.000
_cell.angle_alpha   90.00
_cell.angle_beta   90.00
_cell.angle_gamma   90.00
#
_symmetry.space_group_name_H-M   'P 1'
#
loop_
_entity.id
_entity.type
_entity.pdbx_description
1 polymer ?
#
loop_
_entity_poly.entity_id
_entity_poly.type
_entity_poly.pdbx_seq_one_letter_code
_entity_poly.pdbx_strand_id
1 'polypeptide(L)'
;MPMRSGAYTGTGQYFVRFRVGTPAQKFMLVADTGSDLTWVNCKYEERRKKKRKKRSGSGRKGKRVFEAGLSRSFHPIECSSAMCVTELPFSLTTCPVPTAPCAYDYGYSDGSTAQGFFAKESATIDLSNGHKKKLKGLVVGCTSSSVGSGFRSSDGVLGLGHSNISFAQKATSHFGGRFSYCLVDHLSPKNASAYLTFGPNFWLQPCARARPAL
;
A
#
# COMPACT_ATOMS: atom_id res chain seq x y z
N MET A 1 7.44 11.29 4.80
CA MET A 1 7.67 10.07 3.99
C MET A 1 8.23 10.49 2.62
N PRO A 2 9.49 10.16 2.30
CA PRO A 2 10.08 10.51 1.00
C PRO A 2 9.38 9.80 -0.16
N MET A 3 9.17 10.53 -1.24
CA MET A 3 8.59 10.06 -2.49
C MET A 3 9.52 10.35 -3.67
N ARG A 4 9.34 9.61 -4.77
CA ARG A 4 10.11 9.78 -6.01
C ARG A 4 9.17 9.80 -7.21
N SER A 5 9.48 10.65 -8.19
CA SER A 5 8.79 10.63 -9.47
C SER A 5 9.09 9.34 -10.25
N GLY A 6 8.06 8.78 -10.86
CA GLY A 6 8.12 7.62 -11.74
C GLY A 6 8.40 7.96 -13.21
N ALA A 7 8.63 9.23 -13.55
CA ALA A 7 8.83 9.69 -14.93
C ALA A 7 9.92 8.88 -15.66
N TYR A 8 11.04 8.59 -14.99
CA TYR A 8 12.14 7.78 -15.54
C TYR A 8 11.83 6.29 -15.73
N THR A 9 10.74 5.81 -15.13
CA THR A 9 10.19 4.48 -15.41
C THR A 9 9.10 4.54 -16.48
N GLY A 10 8.86 5.73 -17.03
CA GLY A 10 7.86 6.12 -18.05
C GLY A 10 6.42 6.23 -17.50
N THR A 11 6.26 6.37 -16.18
CA THR A 11 4.94 6.49 -15.54
C THR A 11 4.76 7.91 -15.00
N GLY A 12 3.55 8.46 -15.05
CA GLY A 12 3.21 9.71 -14.35
C GLY A 12 3.05 9.57 -12.83
N GLN A 13 3.37 8.41 -12.25
CA GLN A 13 3.10 8.07 -10.85
C GLN A 13 4.18 8.59 -9.90
N TYR A 14 3.81 8.82 -8.63
CA TYR A 14 4.74 9.07 -7.54
C TYR A 14 4.81 7.88 -6.61
N PHE A 15 6.02 7.50 -6.25
CA PHE A 15 6.29 6.29 -5.51
C PHE A 15 6.76 6.57 -4.10
N VAL A 16 6.17 5.89 -3.13
CA VAL A 16 6.51 5.99 -1.71
C VAL A 16 6.97 4.64 -1.18
N ARG A 17 8.00 4.64 -0.33
CA ARG A 17 8.40 3.44 0.40
C ARG A 17 7.45 3.22 1.57
N PHE A 18 6.87 2.03 1.61
CA PHE A 18 5.92 1.64 2.65
C PHE A 18 6.35 0.32 3.29
N ARG A 19 5.99 0.11 4.56
CA ARG A 19 6.33 -1.12 5.27
C ARG A 19 5.09 -1.75 5.87
N VAL A 20 4.82 -2.99 5.50
CA VAL A 20 3.61 -3.75 5.88
C VAL A 20 4.02 -5.00 6.64
N GLY A 21 3.27 -5.36 7.68
CA GLY A 21 3.45 -6.62 8.41
C GLY A 21 4.23 -6.52 9.73
N THR A 22 4.18 -7.62 10.48
CA THR A 22 4.97 -7.86 11.69
C THR A 22 5.67 -9.23 11.64
N PRO A 23 6.98 -9.32 11.29
CA PRO A 23 7.91 -8.21 11.02
C PRO A 23 7.62 -7.47 9.71
N ALA A 24 8.12 -6.23 9.64
CA ALA A 24 7.85 -5.32 8.53
C ALA A 24 8.58 -5.72 7.25
N GLN A 25 7.82 -5.91 6.16
CA GLN A 25 8.29 -6.13 4.79
C GLN A 25 8.20 -4.81 4.01
N LYS A 26 9.17 -4.51 3.14
CA LYS A 26 9.30 -3.21 2.45
C LYS A 26 8.69 -3.29 1.05
N PHE A 27 7.91 -2.29 0.68
CA PHE A 27 7.29 -2.15 -0.64
C PHE A 27 7.49 -0.73 -1.17
N MET A 28 7.34 -0.61 -2.48
CA MET A 28 7.28 0.67 -3.17
C MET A 28 5.89 0.76 -3.81
N LEU A 29 5.11 1.74 -3.37
CA LEU A 29 3.70 1.88 -3.73
C LEU A 29 3.48 3.18 -4.47
N VAL A 30 2.50 3.20 -5.37
CA VAL A 30 1.96 4.45 -5.92
C VAL A 30 1.27 5.20 -4.78
N ALA A 31 1.59 6.49 -4.59
CA ALA A 31 0.84 7.36 -3.70
C ALA A 31 -0.39 7.90 -4.44
N ASP A 32 -1.58 7.45 -4.08
CA ASP A 32 -2.79 7.70 -4.84
C ASP A 32 -3.87 8.38 -3.99
N THR A 33 -4.14 9.65 -4.27
CA THR A 33 -5.18 10.44 -3.60
C THR A 33 -6.58 10.19 -4.17
N GLY A 34 -6.68 9.45 -5.28
CA GLY A 34 -7.94 9.12 -5.95
C GLY A 34 -8.52 7.76 -5.56
N SER A 35 -7.85 6.99 -4.70
CA SER A 35 -8.36 5.70 -4.22
C SER A 35 -8.19 5.51 -2.71
N ASP A 36 -9.08 4.70 -2.12
CA ASP A 36 -9.12 4.46 -0.69
C ASP A 36 -8.29 3.27 -0.25
N LEU A 37 -8.35 2.17 -1.01
CA LEU A 37 -7.71 0.92 -0.61
C LEU A 37 -6.19 0.99 -0.76
N THR A 38 -5.48 0.80 0.36
CA THR A 38 -4.05 0.46 0.31
C THR A 38 -3.89 -1.03 0.06
N TRP A 39 -3.22 -1.43 -1.01
CA TRP A 39 -2.99 -2.84 -1.34
C TRP A 39 -1.55 -3.09 -1.80
N VAL A 40 -1.12 -4.34 -1.63
CA VAL A 40 0.19 -4.82 -2.06
C VAL A 40 0.05 -6.14 -2.81
N ASN A 41 0.94 -6.39 -3.78
CA ASN A 41 1.09 -7.72 -4.35
C ASN A 41 1.37 -8.70 -3.21
N CYS A 42 0.60 -9.78 -3.14
CA CYS A 42 0.52 -10.58 -1.94
C CYS A 42 0.40 -12.06 -2.28
N LYS A 43 1.07 -12.87 -1.46
CA LYS A 43 0.95 -14.31 -1.46
C LYS A 43 0.48 -14.76 -0.09
N TYR A 44 -0.68 -15.39 -0.06
CA TYR A 44 -1.25 -15.97 1.15
C TYR A 44 -1.31 -17.49 1.01
N GLU A 45 -0.44 -18.16 1.75
CA GLU A 45 -0.56 -19.59 1.98
C GLU A 45 -1.07 -19.78 3.41
N GLU A 46 -2.26 -20.36 3.56
CA GLU A 46 -2.78 -20.71 4.88
C GLU A 46 -1.77 -21.59 5.62
N ARG A 47 -1.45 -21.23 6.87
CA ARG A 47 -0.46 -21.93 7.70
C ARG A 47 -0.69 -23.46 7.79
N ARG A 48 -1.93 -23.92 7.63
CA ARG A 48 -2.31 -25.34 7.68
C ARG A 48 -1.88 -26.17 6.46
N LYS A 49 -1.53 -25.53 5.32
CA LYS A 49 -1.14 -26.23 4.08
C LYS A 49 0.37 -26.23 3.82
N LYS A 50 1.21 -26.18 4.87
CA LYS A 50 2.67 -26.38 4.75
C LYS A 50 3.04 -27.84 4.41
N LYS A 51 2.60 -28.36 3.26
CA LYS A 51 3.34 -29.40 2.56
C LYS A 51 4.42 -28.69 1.76
N ARG A 52 5.68 -28.91 2.16
CA ARG A 52 6.91 -28.38 1.55
C ARG A 52 6.86 -28.46 0.01
N LYS A 53 6.50 -27.38 -0.66
CA LYS A 53 7.00 -27.10 -2.01
C LYS A 53 8.03 -25.99 -1.87
N LYS A 54 9.31 -26.37 -1.80
CA LYS A 54 10.39 -25.48 -2.22
C LYS A 54 10.13 -25.17 -3.70
N ARG A 55 9.42 -24.07 -3.96
CA ARG A 55 9.40 -23.49 -5.30
C ARG A 55 10.55 -22.53 -5.37
N SER A 56 11.56 -22.91 -6.15
CA SER A 56 12.55 -21.99 -6.72
C SER A 56 11.79 -20.92 -7.49
N GLY A 57 11.58 -19.77 -6.84
CA GLY A 57 10.87 -18.65 -7.43
C GLY A 57 11.77 -17.95 -8.43
N SER A 58 11.61 -18.27 -9.71
CA SER A 58 11.83 -17.29 -10.77
C SER A 58 10.70 -16.25 -10.67
N GLY A 59 10.82 -15.36 -9.68
CA GLY A 59 9.98 -14.18 -9.60
C GLY A 59 10.31 -13.31 -10.81
N ARG A 60 9.26 -12.79 -11.49
CA ARG A 60 9.41 -11.71 -12.47
C ARG A 60 10.37 -10.67 -11.88
N LYS A 61 11.57 -10.53 -12.46
CA LYS A 61 12.62 -9.64 -11.97
C LYS A 61 12.00 -8.24 -11.76
N GLY A 62 11.75 -7.83 -10.51
CA GLY A 62 11.38 -6.44 -10.18
C GLY A 62 10.32 -6.22 -9.11
N LYS A 63 9.25 -7.03 -9.02
CA LYS A 63 8.13 -6.76 -8.07
C LYS A 63 8.26 -7.56 -6.78
N ARG A 64 8.17 -6.88 -5.64
CA ARG A 64 8.14 -7.51 -4.31
C ARG A 64 6.74 -8.03 -4.02
N VAL A 65 6.67 -9.16 -3.33
CA VAL A 65 5.43 -9.83 -2.94
C VAL A 65 5.40 -9.94 -1.42
N PHE A 66 4.29 -9.54 -0.83
CA PHE A 66 4.04 -9.66 0.60
C PHE A 66 3.72 -11.11 0.96
N GLU A 67 4.59 -11.71 1.78
CA GLU A 67 4.39 -13.05 2.31
C GLU A 67 3.51 -12.96 3.57
N ALA A 68 2.20 -12.97 3.36
CA ALA A 68 1.22 -12.72 4.43
C ALA A 68 1.31 -13.75 5.56
N GLY A 69 1.62 -15.02 5.25
CA GLY A 69 1.80 -16.09 6.24
C GLY A 69 2.99 -15.92 7.20
N LEU A 70 3.91 -14.99 6.90
CA LEU A 70 5.04 -14.63 7.76
C LEU A 70 4.73 -13.46 8.71
N SER A 71 3.65 -12.72 8.46
CA SER A 71 3.22 -11.63 9.33
C SER A 71 2.32 -12.13 10.45
N ARG A 72 2.67 -11.82 11.70
CA ARG A 72 1.87 -12.16 12.89
C ARG A 72 0.63 -11.29 13.05
N SER A 73 0.56 -10.17 12.34
CA SER A 73 -0.54 -9.20 12.42
C SER A 73 -1.50 -9.31 11.24
N PHE A 74 -1.26 -10.22 10.30
CA PHE A 74 -2.13 -10.45 9.15
C PHE A 74 -3.38 -11.23 9.55
N HIS A 75 -4.55 -10.64 9.33
CA HIS A 75 -5.83 -11.27 9.61
C HIS A 75 -6.80 -11.00 8.46
N PRO A 76 -7.14 -12.00 7.63
CA PRO A 76 -8.16 -11.85 6.59
C PRO A 76 -9.48 -11.35 7.17
N ILE A 77 -10.16 -10.46 6.45
CA ILE A 77 -11.52 -10.05 6.80
C ILE A 77 -12.47 -11.09 6.21
N GLU A 78 -13.33 -11.67 7.03
CA GLU A 78 -14.29 -12.69 6.59
C GLU A 78 -15.39 -12.08 5.73
N CYS A 79 -15.87 -12.86 4.76
CA CYS A 79 -16.87 -12.41 3.81
C CYS A 79 -18.22 -12.10 4.46
N SER A 80 -18.63 -12.86 5.48
CA SER A 80 -19.85 -12.60 6.24
C SER A 80 -19.75 -11.42 7.21
N SER A 81 -18.58 -10.79 7.35
CA SER A 81 -18.44 -9.65 8.26
C SER A 81 -19.21 -8.43 7.76
N ALA A 82 -19.79 -7.65 8.68
CA ALA A 82 -20.46 -6.39 8.35
C ALA A 82 -19.53 -5.47 7.53
N MET A 83 -18.26 -5.40 7.90
CA MET A 83 -17.25 -4.65 7.16
C MET A 83 -17.20 -5.04 5.66
N CYS A 84 -17.18 -6.34 5.34
CA CYS A 84 -17.19 -6.81 3.95
C CYS A 84 -18.48 -6.42 3.21
N VAL A 85 -19.62 -6.55 3.89
CA VAL A 85 -20.96 -6.42 3.28
C VAL A 85 -21.35 -4.96 3.09
N THR A 86 -20.94 -4.05 3.98
CA THR A 86 -21.47 -2.67 4.02
C THR A 86 -20.42 -1.57 3.95
N GLU A 87 -19.17 -1.82 4.33
CA GLU A 87 -18.17 -0.74 4.50
C GLU A 87 -17.08 -0.75 3.42
N LEU A 88 -16.71 -1.92 2.89
CA LEU A 88 -15.60 -2.06 1.96
C LEU A 88 -16.05 -1.81 0.52
N PRO A 89 -15.46 -0.82 -0.19
CA PRO A 89 -15.80 -0.56 -1.57
C PRO A 89 -15.25 -1.67 -2.48
N PHE A 90 -15.95 -1.97 -3.58
CA PHE A 90 -15.56 -3.01 -4.54
C PHE A 90 -15.46 -4.42 -3.93
N SER A 91 -16.07 -4.66 -2.77
CA SER A 91 -16.14 -5.99 -2.18
C SER A 91 -17.04 -6.91 -3.01
N LEU A 92 -16.62 -8.16 -3.15
CA LEU A 92 -17.41 -9.23 -3.74
C LEU A 92 -18.06 -10.00 -2.59
N THR A 93 -19.31 -9.66 -2.29
CA THR A 93 -20.06 -10.21 -1.15
C THR A 93 -20.61 -11.62 -1.40
N THR A 94 -20.62 -12.08 -2.66
CA THR A 94 -20.93 -13.46 -3.02
C THR A 94 -19.70 -14.34 -2.87
N CYS A 95 -19.69 -15.15 -1.82
CA CYS A 95 -18.55 -15.99 -1.45
C CYS A 95 -18.88 -17.48 -1.43
N PRO A 96 -17.89 -18.36 -1.67
CA PRO A 96 -18.11 -19.81 -1.61
C PRO A 96 -18.57 -20.30 -0.23
N VAL A 97 -18.05 -19.69 0.84
CA VAL A 97 -18.44 -19.94 2.23
C VAL A 97 -18.36 -18.63 3.04
N PRO A 98 -19.16 -18.45 4.11
CA PRO A 98 -19.15 -17.24 4.94
C PRO A 98 -17.77 -16.86 5.51
N THR A 99 -16.97 -17.85 5.89
CA THR A 99 -15.64 -17.68 6.48
C THR A 99 -14.53 -17.47 5.45
N ALA A 100 -14.86 -17.45 4.15
CA ALA A 100 -13.86 -17.15 3.11
C ALA A 100 -13.38 -15.70 3.27
N PRO A 101 -12.12 -15.38 2.90
CA PRO A 101 -11.67 -14.00 2.84
C PRO A 101 -12.57 -13.15 1.92
N CYS A 102 -12.91 -11.94 2.36
CA CYS A 102 -13.68 -10.96 1.60
C CYS A 102 -12.91 -10.52 0.36
N ALA A 103 -13.34 -11.01 -0.80
CA ALA A 103 -12.68 -10.71 -2.08
C ALA A 103 -13.01 -9.29 -2.57
N TYR A 104 -12.18 -8.76 -3.45
CA TYR A 104 -12.45 -7.52 -4.17
C TYR A 104 -12.00 -7.58 -5.62
N ASP A 105 -12.67 -6.77 -6.44
CA ASP A 105 -12.24 -6.41 -7.79
C ASP A 105 -12.20 -4.88 -7.91
N TYR A 106 -11.03 -4.30 -7.68
CA TYR A 106 -10.84 -2.87 -7.54
C TYR A 106 -10.45 -2.26 -8.88
N GLY A 107 -11.37 -1.49 -9.48
CA GLY A 107 -11.17 -0.78 -10.74
C GLY A 107 -10.66 0.64 -10.56
N TYR A 108 -9.79 1.08 -11.48
CA TYR A 108 -9.25 2.44 -11.56
C TYR A 108 -9.76 3.15 -12.81
N SER A 109 -9.76 4.49 -12.79
CA SER A 109 -10.25 5.32 -13.90
C SER A 109 -9.43 5.22 -15.18
N ASP A 110 -8.17 4.76 -15.09
CA ASP A 110 -7.31 4.49 -16.24
C ASP A 110 -7.56 3.10 -16.87
N GLY A 111 -8.57 2.36 -16.36
CA GLY A 111 -8.90 0.99 -16.77
C GLY A 111 -8.03 -0.09 -16.13
N SER A 112 -7.07 0.28 -15.26
CA SER A 112 -6.31 -0.70 -14.48
C SER A 112 -7.18 -1.38 -13.43
N THR A 113 -6.88 -2.64 -13.09
CA THR A 113 -7.63 -3.41 -12.10
C THR A 113 -6.71 -4.16 -11.13
N ALA A 114 -7.14 -4.27 -9.88
CA ALA A 114 -6.47 -5.06 -8.84
C ALA A 114 -7.48 -6.00 -8.17
N GLN A 115 -7.17 -7.29 -8.17
CA GLN A 115 -8.01 -8.36 -7.63
C GLN A 115 -7.31 -9.08 -6.48
N GLY A 116 -8.04 -9.34 -5.41
CA GLY A 116 -7.49 -9.92 -4.20
C GLY A 116 -8.54 -10.08 -3.11
N PHE A 117 -8.11 -10.03 -1.86
CA PHE A 117 -9.01 -10.02 -0.71
C PHE A 117 -8.51 -9.08 0.37
N PHE A 118 -9.45 -8.58 1.19
CA PHE A 118 -9.15 -7.65 2.27
C PHE A 118 -8.62 -8.36 3.51
N ALA A 119 -7.72 -7.69 4.22
CA ALA A 119 -7.21 -8.12 5.50
C ALA A 119 -6.97 -6.93 6.42
N LYS A 120 -6.97 -7.18 7.72
CA LYS A 120 -6.37 -6.29 8.71
C LYS A 120 -4.89 -6.56 8.82
N GLU A 121 -4.10 -5.49 8.87
CA GLU A 121 -2.66 -5.57 9.00
C GLU A 121 -2.10 -4.34 9.76
N SER A 122 -0.80 -4.32 9.95
CA SER A 122 -0.03 -3.24 10.53
C SER A 122 0.95 -2.67 9.51
N ALA A 123 1.21 -1.37 9.63
CA ALA A 123 2.25 -0.70 8.87
C ALA A 123 3.25 -0.01 9.80
N THR A 124 4.50 0.04 9.38
CA THR A 124 5.56 0.73 10.13
C THR A 124 6.00 1.98 9.38
N ILE A 125 5.79 3.13 9.99
CA ILE A 125 6.15 4.43 9.42
C ILE A 125 7.32 5.04 10.17
N ASP A 126 8.16 5.77 9.43
CA ASP A 126 9.25 6.55 9.99
C ASP A 126 8.70 7.93 10.41
N LEU A 127 8.94 8.33 11.65
CA LEU A 127 8.57 9.63 12.20
C LEU A 127 9.69 10.66 11.94
N SER A 128 9.34 11.95 11.99
CA SER A 128 10.30 13.04 11.78
C SER A 128 11.42 13.10 12.82
N ASN A 129 11.18 12.57 14.02
CA ASN A 129 12.17 12.46 15.09
C ASN A 129 13.09 11.23 14.96
N GLY A 130 13.06 10.52 13.82
CA GLY A 130 13.91 9.34 13.58
C GLY A 130 13.39 8.03 14.18
N HIS A 131 12.36 8.09 15.04
CA HIS A 131 11.72 6.89 15.57
C HIS A 131 10.77 6.25 14.56
N LYS A 132 10.37 5.01 14.83
CA LYS A 132 9.37 4.29 14.03
C LYS A 132 8.09 4.14 14.83
N LYS A 133 6.95 4.35 14.18
CA LYS A 133 5.63 4.08 14.75
C LYS A 133 4.95 2.97 13.96
N LYS A 134 4.38 2.01 14.69
CA LYS A 134 3.56 0.96 14.10
C LYS A 134 2.09 1.34 14.21
N LEU A 135 1.44 1.50 13.07
CA LEU A 135 -0.01 1.63 12.97
C LEU A 135 -0.60 0.22 12.85
N LYS A 136 -1.61 -0.10 13.65
CA LYS A 136 -2.29 -1.41 13.67
C LYS A 136 -3.72 -1.27 13.19
N GLY A 137 -4.31 -2.37 12.73
CA GLY A 137 -5.71 -2.42 12.32
C GLY A 137 -5.98 -1.60 11.06
N LEU A 138 -5.01 -1.54 10.16
CA LEU A 138 -5.19 -1.00 8.82
C LEU A 138 -5.94 -2.02 7.97
N VAL A 139 -6.95 -1.58 7.24
CA VAL A 139 -7.52 -2.37 6.15
C VAL A 139 -6.54 -2.31 4.98
N VAL A 140 -6.12 -3.47 4.51
CA VAL A 140 -5.22 -3.61 3.36
C VAL A 140 -5.74 -4.66 2.38
N GLY A 141 -5.41 -4.48 1.11
CA GLY A 141 -5.64 -5.49 0.07
C GLY A 141 -4.43 -6.43 -0.07
N CYS A 142 -4.69 -7.73 0.00
CA CYS A 142 -3.76 -8.78 -0.42
C CYS A 142 -4.04 -9.11 -1.90
N THR A 143 -3.40 -8.38 -2.81
CA THR A 143 -3.64 -8.48 -4.26
C THR A 143 -2.92 -9.69 -4.85
N SER A 144 -3.66 -10.59 -5.50
CA SER A 144 -3.11 -11.75 -6.21
C SER A 144 -2.89 -11.47 -7.70
N SER A 145 -3.68 -10.55 -8.28
CA SER A 145 -3.60 -10.14 -9.68
C SER A 145 -3.77 -8.64 -9.80
N SER A 146 -2.90 -7.99 -10.57
CA SER A 146 -3.01 -6.57 -10.92
C SER A 146 -2.68 -6.38 -12.39
N VAL A 147 -3.56 -5.74 -13.15
CA VAL A 147 -3.41 -5.51 -14.59
C VAL A 147 -3.56 -4.02 -14.87
N GLY A 148 -2.75 -3.49 -15.79
CA GLY A 148 -2.81 -2.09 -16.19
C GLY A 148 -1.47 -1.35 -16.09
N SER A 149 -1.33 -0.30 -16.89
CA SER A 149 -0.09 0.48 -17.01
C SER A 149 0.16 1.37 -15.78
N GLY A 150 -0.89 1.71 -15.03
CA GLY A 150 -0.82 2.50 -13.79
C GLY A 150 0.02 1.85 -12.69
N PHE A 151 0.13 0.51 -12.68
CA PHE A 151 0.93 -0.23 -11.68
C PHE A 151 2.33 -0.60 -12.14
N ARG A 152 2.78 -0.02 -13.26
CA ARG A 152 4.13 -0.29 -13.76
C ARG A 152 5.17 0.16 -12.74
N SER A 153 6.18 -0.68 -12.53
CA SER A 153 7.24 -0.47 -11.54
C SER A 153 6.79 -0.42 -10.07
N SER A 154 5.49 -0.58 -9.77
CA SER A 154 4.97 -0.57 -8.40
C SER A 154 4.76 -1.97 -7.82
N ASP A 155 4.88 -2.09 -6.50
CA ASP A 155 4.48 -3.26 -5.72
C ASP A 155 3.02 -3.17 -5.22
N GLY A 156 2.35 -2.04 -5.44
CA GLY A 156 0.96 -1.82 -5.07
C GLY A 156 0.55 -0.34 -5.04
N VAL A 157 -0.49 -0.03 -4.27
CA VAL A 157 -1.03 1.34 -4.14
C VAL A 157 -1.19 1.69 -2.67
N LEU A 158 -0.78 2.89 -2.29
CA LEU A 158 -1.07 3.53 -1.02
C LEU A 158 -2.28 4.45 -1.21
N GLY A 159 -3.44 4.00 -0.74
CA GLY A 159 -4.69 4.75 -0.82
C GLY A 159 -4.70 5.94 0.15
N LEU A 160 -4.80 7.14 -0.42
CA LEU A 160 -4.83 8.43 0.28
C LEU A 160 -6.18 9.14 0.11
N GLY A 161 -7.20 8.42 -0.37
CA GLY A 161 -8.57 8.91 -0.48
C GLY A 161 -9.24 9.21 0.86
N HIS A 162 -10.44 9.78 0.79
CA HIS A 162 -11.19 10.30 1.95
C HIS A 162 -12.17 9.29 2.56
N SER A 163 -11.88 7.98 2.50
CA SER A 163 -12.67 6.96 3.20
C SER A 163 -12.04 6.53 4.53
N ASN A 164 -12.88 6.09 5.47
CA ASN A 164 -12.47 5.57 6.79
C ASN A 164 -11.50 4.38 6.72
N ILE A 165 -11.50 3.65 5.61
CA ILE A 165 -10.59 2.51 5.40
C ILE A 165 -9.21 2.94 4.88
N SER A 166 -9.08 4.17 4.40
CA SER A 166 -7.87 4.63 3.75
C SER A 166 -6.72 4.75 4.73
N PHE A 167 -5.50 4.56 4.22
CA PHE A 167 -4.31 4.79 5.03
C PHE A 167 -4.25 6.24 5.48
N ALA A 168 -4.66 7.19 4.63
CA ALA A 168 -4.70 8.60 4.97
C ALA A 168 -5.55 8.85 6.22
N GLN A 169 -6.80 8.39 6.26
CA GLN A 169 -7.68 8.61 7.41
C GLN A 169 -7.14 7.94 8.68
N LYS A 170 -6.59 6.72 8.57
CA LYS A 170 -5.96 6.10 9.73
C LYS A 170 -4.76 6.88 10.22
N ALA A 171 -3.89 7.34 9.32
CA ALA A 171 -2.70 8.09 9.69
C ALA A 171 -3.05 9.47 10.27
N THR A 172 -3.95 10.24 9.66
CA THR A 172 -4.35 11.57 10.16
C THR A 172 -4.93 11.49 11.57
N SER A 173 -5.73 10.46 11.89
CA SER A 173 -6.24 10.23 13.25
C SER A 173 -5.14 10.08 14.32
N HIS A 174 -3.93 9.64 13.92
CA HIS A 174 -2.79 9.45 14.80
C HIS A 174 -1.80 10.61 14.82
N PHE A 175 -1.90 11.56 13.87
CA PHE A 175 -0.88 12.59 13.64
C PHE A 175 -1.42 14.00 13.53
N GLY A 176 -2.70 14.26 13.84
CA GLY A 176 -3.24 15.63 13.92
C GLY A 176 -4.11 16.03 12.73
N GLY A 177 -4.89 15.09 12.19
CA GLY A 177 -6.07 15.37 11.37
C GLY A 177 -5.83 15.75 9.91
N ARG A 178 -4.58 15.91 9.47
CA ARG A 178 -4.26 16.32 8.09
C ARG A 178 -3.02 15.65 7.53
N PHE A 179 -2.93 15.62 6.20
CA PHE A 179 -1.72 15.27 5.48
C PHE A 179 -1.47 16.28 4.37
N SER A 180 -0.23 16.36 3.91
CA SER A 180 0.19 17.23 2.83
C SER A 180 1.21 16.49 1.99
N TYR A 181 1.28 16.82 0.71
CA TYR A 181 2.29 16.27 -0.18
C TYR A 181 2.88 17.38 -1.01
N CYS A 182 4.14 17.20 -1.38
CA CYS A 182 4.85 18.06 -2.28
C CYS A 182 5.54 17.21 -3.34
N LEU A 183 5.15 17.44 -4.59
CA LEU A 183 5.60 16.69 -5.74
C LEU A 183 6.70 17.49 -6.45
N VAL A 184 7.75 16.79 -6.86
CA VAL A 184 8.79 17.37 -7.72
C VAL A 184 8.34 17.26 -9.15
N ASP A 185 8.63 18.26 -9.99
CA ASP A 185 8.25 18.20 -11.40
C ASP A 185 8.80 16.94 -12.09
N HIS A 186 8.06 16.42 -13.07
CA HIS A 186 8.43 15.20 -13.80
C HIS A 186 9.74 15.30 -14.60
N LEU A 187 10.18 16.53 -14.95
CA LEU A 187 11.46 16.83 -15.58
C LEU A 187 12.59 16.98 -14.56
N SER A 188 12.28 16.99 -13.26
CA SER A 188 13.29 17.11 -12.21
C SER A 188 14.27 15.93 -12.23
N PRO A 189 15.55 16.15 -11.89
CA PRO A 189 16.56 15.09 -11.79
C PRO A 189 16.11 13.89 -10.94
N LYS A 190 16.63 12.69 -11.25
CA LYS A 190 16.33 11.42 -10.53
C LYS A 190 16.53 11.46 -9.01
N ASN A 191 17.39 12.36 -8.52
CA ASN A 191 17.73 12.56 -7.12
C ASN A 191 16.87 13.64 -6.42
N ALA A 192 16.00 14.33 -7.16
CA ALA A 192 15.00 15.21 -6.59
C ALA A 192 14.04 14.39 -5.71
N SER A 193 13.71 14.94 -4.53
CA SER A 193 12.88 14.26 -3.53
C SER A 193 11.57 14.99 -3.36
N ALA A 194 10.48 14.25 -3.55
CA ALA A 194 9.12 14.64 -3.15
C ALA A 194 8.85 14.13 -1.74
N TYR A 195 7.81 14.64 -1.08
CA TYR A 195 7.49 14.26 0.29
C TYR A 195 5.98 14.16 0.51
N LEU A 196 5.57 13.17 1.29
CA LEU A 196 4.24 12.99 1.87
C LEU A 196 4.36 13.10 3.39
N THR A 197 3.63 14.01 4.02
CA THR A 197 3.72 14.31 5.45
C THR A 197 2.35 14.20 6.10
N PHE A 198 2.30 13.64 7.31
CA PHE A 198 1.10 13.59 8.15
C PHE A 198 1.32 14.47 9.38
N GLY A 199 0.31 15.28 9.70
CA GLY A 199 0.29 16.17 10.84
C GLY A 199 0.68 17.61 10.57
N PRO A 200 0.86 18.41 11.64
CA PRO A 200 0.87 19.86 11.53
C PRO A 200 2.16 20.47 10.94
N ASN A 201 3.23 19.67 10.87
CA ASN A 201 4.57 20.12 10.52
C ASN A 201 4.70 20.36 9.01
N PHE A 202 4.37 21.58 8.60
CA PHE A 202 4.54 22.09 7.22
C PHE A 202 6.03 22.34 6.85
N TRP A 203 6.94 22.38 7.84
CA TRP A 203 8.22 23.07 7.70
C TRP A 203 9.49 22.22 7.82
N LEU A 204 9.42 20.90 8.01
CA LEU A 204 10.64 20.13 8.28
C LEU A 204 11.47 19.74 7.05
N GLN A 205 10.93 19.83 5.83
CA GLN A 205 11.70 19.55 4.61
C GLN A 205 11.24 20.46 3.47
N PRO A 206 12.08 21.39 2.97
CA PRO A 206 11.77 22.10 1.74
C PRO A 206 11.57 21.09 0.60
N CYS A 207 10.51 21.29 -0.17
CA CYS A 207 10.32 20.61 -1.44
C CYS A 207 11.56 20.77 -2.31
N ALA A 208 12.01 19.70 -2.96
CA ALA A 208 13.09 19.74 -3.93
C ALA A 208 14.48 20.19 -3.39
N ARG A 209 15.02 19.53 -2.35
CA ARG A 209 16.49 19.45 -2.23
C ARG A 209 17.00 18.30 -3.09
N ALA A 210 17.77 18.62 -4.14
CA ALA A 210 18.67 17.65 -4.76
C ALA A 210 19.62 17.15 -3.66
N ARG A 211 19.62 15.85 -3.37
CA ARG A 211 20.69 15.30 -2.54
C ARG A 211 21.98 15.35 -3.38
N PRO A 212 23.07 15.97 -2.90
CA PRO A 212 24.36 15.87 -3.57
C PRO A 212 24.71 14.40 -3.73
N ALA A 213 25.21 14.03 -4.91
CA ALA A 213 25.79 12.72 -5.11
C ALA A 213 27.06 12.64 -4.23
N LEU A 214 27.13 11.60 -3.38
CA LEU A 214 28.38 11.15 -2.79
C LEU A 214 29.05 10.20 -3.78
#